data_AF-A0A0E0Q0M2-F1
#
_entry.id   AF-A0A0E0Q0M2-F1
#
_cell.length_a   1.000
_cell.length_b   1.000
_cell.length_c   1.000
_cell.angle_alpha   90.00
_cell.angle_beta   90.00
_cell.angle_gamma   90.00
#
_symmetry.space_group_name_H-M   'P 1'
#
loop_
_entity.id
_entity.type
_entity.pdbx_description
1 polymer ?
#
loop_
_entity_poly.entity_id
_entity_poly.type
_entity_poly.pdbx_seq_one_letter_code
_entity_poly.pdbx_strand_id
1 'polypeptide(L)'
;MAHLATVVLLLVAAARQAPLAAGDHSANPRLPTCAAAPDVAAPQEHGDGGGVGGGRRILDITHAVRAELPVLGSCDGVGALVRLKKSMANGSRSNLSELRMSVHTGTHVDAPGHMWQPHFDAGLDVDTLDLGLLNGIDRLSKLTFGVVF
;
A
#
# COMPACT_ATOMS: atom_id res chain seq x y z
N MET A 1 2.39 56.06 -0.36
CA MET A 1 1.32 55.04 -0.25
C MET A 1 0.94 54.43 -1.61
N ALA A 2 0.72 55.22 -2.67
CA ALA A 2 0.37 54.70 -4.00
C ALA A 2 1.46 53.81 -4.63
N HIS A 3 2.74 54.20 -4.56
CA HIS A 3 3.84 53.43 -5.15
C HIS A 3 4.06 52.04 -4.52
N LEU A 4 3.78 51.89 -3.21
CA LEU A 4 3.93 50.61 -2.51
C LEU A 4 2.83 49.63 -2.95
N ALA A 5 1.60 50.12 -3.14
CA ALA A 5 0.49 49.33 -3.62
C ALA A 5 0.70 48.84 -5.06
N THR A 6 1.28 49.67 -5.94
CA THR A 6 1.58 49.28 -7.32
C THR A 6 2.67 48.21 -7.40
N VAL A 7 3.70 48.29 -6.55
CA VAL A 7 4.77 47.29 -6.49
C VAL A 7 4.25 45.94 -5.96
N VAL A 8 3.41 45.95 -4.92
CA VAL A 8 2.78 44.73 -4.40
C VAL A 8 1.86 44.09 -5.45
N LEU A 9 1.09 44.89 -6.20
CA LEU A 9 0.22 44.39 -7.26
C LEU A 9 1.00 43.76 -8.43
N LEU A 10 2.14 44.35 -8.81
CA LEU A 10 3.03 43.81 -9.84
C LEU A 10 3.69 42.50 -9.40
N LEU A 11 4.09 42.37 -8.14
CA LEU A 11 4.66 41.13 -7.58
C LEU A 11 3.64 39.99 -7.54
N VAL A 12 2.39 40.28 -7.18
CA VAL A 12 1.30 39.29 -7.17
C VAL A 12 0.92 38.86 -8.59
N ALA A 13 0.94 39.78 -9.57
CA ALA A 13 0.68 39.45 -10.96
C ALA A 13 1.80 38.59 -11.59
N ALA A 14 3.07 38.87 -11.28
CA ALA A 14 4.21 38.08 -11.74
C ALA A 14 4.22 36.66 -11.15
N ALA A 15 3.79 36.49 -9.90
CA ALA A 15 3.66 35.18 -9.26
C ALA A 15 2.57 34.29 -9.90
N ARG A 16 1.59 34.89 -10.59
CA ARG A 16 0.50 34.16 -11.29
C ARG A 16 0.87 33.70 -12.71
N GLN A 17 2.00 34.15 -13.24
CA GLN A 17 2.43 33.86 -14.61
C GLN A 17 3.63 32.92 -14.67
N ALA A 18 4.01 32.26 -13.57
CA ALA A 18 4.92 31.14 -13.65
C ALA A 18 4.27 30.07 -14.54
N PRO A 19 4.83 29.74 -15.71
CA PRO A 19 4.29 28.65 -16.50
C PRO A 19 4.42 27.39 -15.65
N LEU A 20 3.31 26.66 -15.46
CA LEU A 20 3.43 25.25 -15.10
C LEU A 20 4.25 24.62 -16.22
N ALA A 21 5.48 24.26 -15.92
CA ALA A 21 6.23 23.36 -16.78
C ALA A 21 5.36 22.11 -16.94
N ALA A 22 4.87 21.88 -18.15
CA ALA A 22 4.31 20.59 -18.51
C ALA A 22 5.42 19.58 -18.26
N GLY A 23 5.27 18.76 -17.21
CA GLY A 23 6.21 17.69 -16.93
C GLY A 23 6.32 16.80 -18.15
N ASP A 24 7.55 16.54 -18.59
CA ASP A 24 7.83 15.53 -19.61
C ASP A 24 7.23 14.20 -19.14
N HIS A 25 6.22 13.70 -19.86
CA HIS A 25 5.62 12.38 -19.65
C HIS A 25 6.48 11.26 -20.24
N SER A 26 7.80 11.43 -20.24
CA SER A 26 8.74 10.47 -20.84
C SER A 26 9.90 10.19 -19.90
N ALA A 27 9.61 9.39 -18.88
CA ALA A 27 10.40 8.23 -18.52
C ALA A 27 9.71 7.60 -17.32
N ASN A 28 9.28 6.34 -17.40
CA ASN A 28 9.18 5.54 -16.19
C ASN A 28 10.57 5.58 -15.57
N PRO A 29 10.79 6.28 -14.44
CA PRO A 29 12.11 6.31 -13.84
C PRO A 29 12.46 4.87 -13.52
N ARG A 30 13.64 4.43 -13.98
CA ARG A 30 14.11 3.09 -13.65
C ARG A 30 14.19 3.02 -12.13
N LEU A 31 13.30 2.22 -11.53
CA LEU A 31 13.34 1.95 -10.10
C LEU A 31 14.69 1.31 -9.77
N PRO A 32 15.26 1.61 -8.60
CA PRO A 32 16.50 0.98 -8.17
C PRO A 32 16.36 -0.54 -8.20
N THR A 33 17.34 -1.23 -8.79
CA THR A 33 17.43 -2.69 -8.78
C THR A 33 18.13 -3.13 -7.51
N CYS A 34 17.35 -3.55 -6.51
CA CYS A 34 17.87 -4.07 -5.25
C CYS A 34 18.18 -5.57 -5.37
N ALA A 35 19.03 -6.10 -4.49
CA ALA A 35 19.19 -7.55 -4.37
C ALA A 35 17.82 -8.20 -4.06
N ALA A 36 17.56 -9.38 -4.64
CA ALA A 36 16.31 -10.09 -4.39
C ALA A 36 16.13 -10.30 -2.88
N ALA A 37 14.95 -9.98 -2.37
CA ALA A 37 14.62 -10.30 -0.99
C ALA A 37 14.73 -11.83 -0.79
N PRO A 38 15.16 -12.28 0.41
CA PRO A 38 15.24 -13.71 0.69
C PRO A 38 13.88 -14.36 0.44
N ASP A 39 13.94 -15.56 -0.15
CA ASP A 39 12.81 -16.30 -0.72
C ASP A 39 11.54 -16.23 0.12
N VAL A 40 10.42 -16.19 -0.62
CA VAL A 40 9.05 -16.29 -0.12
C VAL A 40 8.97 -17.43 0.90
N ALA A 41 8.47 -17.14 2.10
CA ALA A 41 8.22 -18.16 3.10
C ALA A 41 7.40 -19.30 2.46
N ALA A 42 7.81 -20.55 2.69
CA ALA A 42 7.09 -21.71 2.17
C ALA A 42 5.60 -21.63 2.56
N PRO A 43 4.66 -22.07 1.70
CA PRO A 43 3.24 -22.06 2.01
C PRO A 43 2.98 -22.67 3.39
N GLN A 44 2.33 -21.90 4.26
CA GLN A 44 1.95 -22.39 5.57
C GLN A 44 0.64 -23.17 5.44
N GLU A 45 0.75 -24.50 5.35
CA GLU A 45 -0.38 -25.41 5.49
C GLU A 45 -0.91 -25.33 6.92
N HIS A 46 -2.06 -24.69 7.11
CA HIS A 46 -2.80 -24.83 8.36
C HIS A 46 -3.54 -26.18 8.30
N GLY A 47 -3.17 -27.08 9.21
CA GLY A 47 -3.70 -28.45 9.26
C GLY A 47 -5.23 -28.49 9.33
N ASP A 48 -5.79 -29.56 8.77
CA ASP A 48 -7.22 -29.89 8.74
C ASP A 48 -7.81 -29.91 10.16
N GLY A 49 -8.32 -28.77 10.61
CA GLY A 49 -9.11 -28.67 11.83
C GLY A 49 -10.40 -29.43 11.61
N GLY A 50 -10.41 -30.71 12.00
CA GLY A 50 -11.47 -31.69 11.82
C GLY A 50 -12.87 -31.19 12.19
N GLY A 51 -13.50 -30.49 11.26
CA GLY A 51 -14.88 -30.05 11.29
C GLY A 51 -15.70 -30.87 10.30
N VAL A 52 -16.85 -31.35 10.77
CA VAL A 52 -17.77 -32.22 10.03
C VAL A 52 -18.23 -31.54 8.73
N GLY A 53 -17.59 -31.87 7.61
CA GLY A 53 -18.01 -31.42 6.28
C GLY A 53 -16.91 -31.37 5.22
N GLY A 54 -16.45 -32.53 4.73
CA GLY A 54 -15.74 -32.70 3.45
C GLY A 54 -14.51 -31.81 3.23
N GLY A 55 -13.31 -32.39 3.43
CA GLY A 55 -12.01 -31.73 3.44
C GLY A 55 -11.79 -30.65 2.36
N ARG A 56 -11.97 -29.39 2.76
CA ARG A 56 -11.54 -28.23 2.00
C ARG A 56 -10.22 -27.73 2.59
N ARG A 57 -9.20 -27.66 1.75
CA ARG A 57 -7.86 -27.17 2.13
C ARG A 57 -7.84 -25.64 2.12
N ILE A 58 -7.28 -25.05 3.17
CA ILE A 58 -7.02 -23.61 3.25
C ILE A 58 -5.56 -23.38 2.88
N LEU A 59 -5.34 -22.51 1.90
CA LEU A 59 -4.01 -22.07 1.47
C LEU A 59 -3.80 -20.62 1.87
N ASP A 60 -2.77 -20.36 2.66
CA ASP A 60 -2.35 -18.99 2.94
C ASP A 60 -1.46 -18.46 1.81
N ILE A 61 -1.90 -17.37 1.18
CA ILE A 61 -1.21 -16.68 0.09
C ILE A 61 -0.62 -15.32 0.55
N THR A 62 -0.62 -15.07 1.86
CA THR A 62 -0.20 -13.80 2.46
C THR A 62 1.29 -13.84 2.78
N HIS A 63 2.03 -12.82 2.36
CA HIS A 63 3.39 -12.64 2.85
C HIS A 63 3.37 -12.11 4.29
N ALA A 64 4.21 -12.70 5.15
CA ALA A 64 4.35 -12.23 6.53
C ALA A 64 4.80 -10.76 6.57
N VAL A 65 4.08 -9.94 7.33
CA VAL A 65 4.38 -8.51 7.51
C VAL A 65 5.58 -8.34 8.44
N ARG A 66 6.73 -8.02 7.84
CA ARG A 66 8.03 -7.88 8.52
C ARG A 66 8.84 -6.71 7.97
N ALA A 67 9.83 -6.25 8.74
CA ALA A 67 10.60 -5.05 8.42
C ALA A 67 11.36 -5.16 7.09
N GLU A 68 11.73 -6.36 6.67
CA GLU A 68 12.50 -6.59 5.45
C GLU A 68 11.61 -6.84 4.22
N LEU A 69 10.28 -6.67 4.34
CA LEU A 69 9.42 -6.74 3.17
C LEU A 69 9.90 -5.74 2.11
N PRO A 70 9.96 -6.13 0.83
CA PRO A 70 10.29 -5.20 -0.25
C PRO A 70 9.32 -4.03 -0.28
N VAL A 71 9.84 -2.84 -0.62
CA VAL A 71 9.05 -1.64 -0.88
C VAL A 71 9.31 -1.18 -2.30
N LEU A 72 8.25 -0.85 -3.03
CA LEU A 72 8.38 -0.35 -4.39
C LEU A 72 9.25 0.93 -4.40
N GLY A 73 10.32 0.91 -5.18
CA GLY A 73 11.24 2.05 -5.32
C GLY A 73 12.24 2.24 -4.19
N SER A 74 12.36 1.29 -3.26
CA SER A 74 13.34 1.33 -2.17
C SER A 74 14.07 0.00 -1.96
N CYS A 75 15.33 0.07 -1.55
CA CYS A 75 16.12 -1.10 -1.14
C CYS A 75 16.14 -1.34 0.36
N ASP A 76 15.56 -0.43 1.16
CA ASP A 76 15.70 -0.45 2.63
C ASP A 76 14.66 -1.34 3.34
N GLY A 77 13.80 -2.00 2.57
CA GLY A 77 12.61 -2.68 3.08
C GLY A 77 11.59 -1.71 3.69
N VAL A 78 10.58 -2.24 4.39
CA VAL A 78 9.55 -1.41 5.05
C VAL A 78 10.06 -0.77 6.34
N GLY A 79 11.04 -1.39 7.00
CA GLY A 79 11.59 -0.90 8.27
C GLY A 79 10.68 -1.17 9.48
N ALA A 80 10.80 -0.35 10.52
CA ALA A 80 10.10 -0.56 11.79
C ALA A 80 8.57 -0.34 11.66
N LEU A 81 7.83 -1.45 11.66
CA LEU A 81 6.37 -1.48 11.47
C LEU A 81 5.58 -1.45 12.76
N VAL A 82 6.04 -2.22 13.76
CA VAL A 82 5.30 -2.52 14.98
C VAL A 82 5.98 -1.89 16.18
N ARG A 83 5.20 -1.18 16.99
CA ARG A 83 5.67 -0.55 18.22
C ARG A 83 4.84 -1.01 19.40
N LEU A 84 5.48 -1.58 20.42
CA LEU A 84 4.81 -1.98 21.66
C LEU A 84 4.37 -0.73 22.44
N LYS A 85 3.06 -0.62 22.73
CA LYS A 85 2.44 0.48 23.48
C LYS A 85 2.20 0.10 24.94
N LYS A 86 1.85 -1.15 25.20
CA LYS A 86 1.65 -1.70 26.55
C LYS A 86 2.25 -3.10 26.62
N SER A 87 2.78 -3.47 27.78
CA SER A 87 3.44 -4.76 28.01
C SER A 87 2.93 -5.40 29.29
N MET A 88 2.63 -6.70 29.25
CA MET A 88 2.32 -7.50 30.44
C MET A 88 3.52 -7.61 31.37
N ALA A 89 4.74 -7.61 30.83
CA ALA A 89 5.96 -7.55 31.64
C ALA A 89 6.04 -6.26 32.47
N ASN A 90 5.32 -5.20 32.07
CA ASN A 90 5.20 -3.93 32.77
C ASN A 90 3.85 -3.80 33.51
N GLY A 91 3.17 -4.91 33.82
CA GLY A 91 1.93 -4.92 34.59
C GLY A 91 0.64 -4.62 33.80
N SER A 92 0.71 -4.48 32.47
CA SER A 92 -0.51 -4.39 31.65
C SER A 92 -1.27 -5.72 31.65
N ARG A 93 -2.59 -5.68 31.42
CA ARG A 93 -3.42 -6.89 31.24
C ARG A 93 -3.19 -7.59 29.91
N SER A 94 -2.53 -6.93 28.96
CA SER A 94 -2.22 -7.44 27.63
C SER A 94 -1.00 -6.75 27.03
N ASN A 95 -0.35 -7.41 26.09
CA ASN A 95 0.59 -6.77 25.17
C ASN A 95 -0.22 -6.06 24.09
N LEU A 96 -0.06 -4.76 23.96
CA LEU A 96 -0.74 -3.96 22.93
C LEU A 96 0.31 -3.32 22.06
N SER A 97 0.24 -3.57 20.77
CA SER A 97 1.13 -2.98 19.78
C SER A 97 0.37 -2.06 18.82
N GLU A 98 1.05 -1.05 18.32
CA GLU A 98 0.63 -0.19 17.23
C GLU A 98 1.35 -0.62 15.97
N LEU A 99 0.63 -0.71 14.85
CA LEU A 99 1.17 -1.01 13.53
C LEU A 99 1.04 0.26 12.67
N ARG A 100 2.12 0.66 12.00
CA ARG A 100 2.12 1.78 11.05
C ARG A 100 2.85 1.35 9.77
N MET A 101 2.16 1.42 8.64
CA MET A 101 2.70 1.03 7.32
C MET A 101 1.97 1.75 6.18
N SER A 102 2.54 1.69 4.98
CA SER A 102 1.82 2.04 3.74
C SER A 102 0.71 1.01 3.48
N VAL A 103 -0.39 1.43 2.88
CA VAL A 103 -1.48 0.51 2.47
C VAL A 103 -1.04 -0.44 1.35
N HIS A 104 0.00 -0.08 0.60
CA HIS A 104 0.62 -0.89 -0.44
C HIS A 104 1.81 -1.72 0.09
N THR A 105 1.70 -2.25 1.31
CA THR A 105 2.75 -3.08 1.94
C THR A 105 2.39 -4.56 1.86
N GLY A 106 3.27 -5.39 1.30
CA GLY A 106 3.07 -6.85 1.24
C GLY A 106 1.93 -7.28 0.33
N THR A 107 1.26 -8.39 0.66
CA THR A 107 0.05 -8.83 -0.05
C THR A 107 -1.11 -7.89 0.29
N HIS A 108 -1.67 -7.18 -0.71
CA HIS A 108 -2.69 -6.15 -0.52
C HIS A 108 -3.70 -6.11 -1.68
N VAL A 109 -4.73 -5.27 -1.55
CA VAL A 109 -5.76 -5.00 -2.57
C VAL A 109 -5.76 -3.50 -2.87
N ASP A 110 -5.68 -3.14 -4.15
CA ASP A 110 -5.80 -1.76 -4.60
C ASP A 110 -7.24 -1.41 -4.96
N ALA A 111 -7.70 -0.25 -4.50
CA ALA A 111 -9.00 0.29 -4.89
C ALA A 111 -8.94 0.92 -6.29
N PRO A 112 -10.09 1.04 -7.01
CA PRO A 112 -10.16 1.76 -8.27
C PRO A 112 -9.66 3.22 -8.18
N GLY A 113 -9.87 3.86 -7.02
CA GLY A 113 -9.34 5.19 -6.73
C GLY A 113 -7.81 5.28 -6.65
N HIS A 114 -7.09 4.16 -6.51
CA HIS A 114 -5.63 4.15 -6.44
C HIS A 114 -4.97 4.73 -7.71
N MET A 115 -5.52 4.37 -8.87
CA MET A 115 -4.90 4.66 -10.18
C MET A 115 -5.59 5.77 -10.96
N TRP A 116 -6.79 6.20 -10.55
CA TRP A 116 -7.57 7.18 -11.31
C TRP A 116 -8.26 8.22 -10.42
N GLN A 117 -7.85 9.47 -10.56
CA GLN A 117 -8.32 10.58 -9.74
C GLN A 117 -9.86 10.73 -9.70
N PRO A 118 -10.60 10.62 -10.82
CA PRO A 118 -12.06 10.69 -10.77
C PRO A 118 -12.71 9.58 -9.94
N HIS A 119 -12.13 8.37 -9.88
CA HIS A 119 -12.62 7.32 -8.98
C HIS A 119 -12.32 7.65 -7.51
N PHE A 120 -11.15 8.22 -7.24
CA PHE A 120 -10.81 8.69 -5.89
C PHE A 120 -11.78 9.78 -5.42
N ASP A 121 -12.05 10.78 -6.26
CA ASP A 121 -12.99 11.86 -5.96
C ASP A 121 -14.43 11.36 -5.79
N ALA A 122 -14.79 10.29 -6.51
CA ALA A 122 -16.08 9.61 -6.36
C ALA A 122 -16.16 8.69 -5.12
N GLY A 123 -15.07 8.55 -4.35
CA GLY A 123 -15.01 7.75 -3.13
C GLY A 123 -14.99 6.24 -3.39
N LEU A 124 -14.53 5.80 -4.56
CA LEU A 124 -14.39 4.36 -4.88
C LEU A 124 -13.12 3.78 -4.25
N ASP A 125 -13.13 3.70 -2.92
CA ASP A 125 -12.07 3.18 -2.07
C ASP A 125 -12.34 1.72 -1.64
N VAL A 126 -11.40 1.08 -0.96
CA VAL A 126 -11.45 -0.35 -0.59
C VAL A 126 -12.67 -0.73 0.24
N ASP A 127 -13.23 0.20 1.01
CA ASP A 127 -14.42 0.01 1.83
C ASP A 127 -15.73 0.05 1.03
N THR A 128 -15.66 0.34 -0.27
CA THR A 128 -16.80 0.35 -1.21
C THR A 128 -16.85 -0.88 -2.13
N LEU A 129 -15.86 -1.78 -2.06
CA LEU A 129 -15.79 -2.97 -2.91
C LEU A 129 -16.86 -4.01 -2.55
N ASP A 130 -17.42 -4.66 -3.58
CA ASP A 130 -18.36 -5.77 -3.41
C ASP A 130 -17.66 -6.98 -2.75
N LEU A 131 -18.16 -7.45 -1.60
CA LEU A 131 -17.61 -8.62 -0.92
C LEU A 131 -17.76 -9.91 -1.74
N GLY A 132 -18.73 -9.98 -2.66
CA GLY A 132 -18.86 -11.08 -3.61
C GLY A 132 -17.69 -11.17 -4.60
N LEU A 133 -17.11 -10.02 -4.96
CA LEU A 133 -15.89 -9.94 -5.75
C LEU A 133 -14.68 -10.42 -4.95
N LEU A 134 -14.57 -10.01 -3.69
CA LEU A 134 -13.44 -10.38 -2.82
C LEU A 134 -13.46 -11.86 -2.39
N ASN A 135 -14.62 -12.53 -2.45
CA ASN A 135 -14.81 -13.93 -2.06
C ASN A 135 -15.25 -14.82 -3.24
N GLY A 136 -14.89 -14.44 -4.47
CA GLY A 136 -15.29 -15.14 -5.68
C GLY A 136 -14.54 -16.46 -5.94
N ILE A 137 -15.09 -17.29 -6.82
CA ILE A 137 -14.33 -18.40 -7.41
C ILE A 137 -13.28 -17.79 -8.32
N ASP A 138 -12.04 -17.74 -7.83
CA ASP A 138 -10.94 -17.38 -8.67
C ASP A 138 -10.56 -18.59 -9.55
N ARG A 139 -10.52 -18.36 -10.86
CA ARG A 139 -9.82 -19.28 -11.75
C ARG A 139 -8.37 -18.84 -11.70
N LEU A 140 -7.57 -19.55 -10.91
CA LEU A 140 -6.11 -19.60 -11.02
C LEU A 140 -5.72 -20.12 -12.43
N SER A 141 -5.99 -19.32 -13.44
CA SER A 141 -5.19 -19.31 -14.65
C SER A 141 -3.80 -18.85 -14.22
N LYS A 142 -2.76 -19.16 -14.98
CA LYS A 142 -1.39 -18.68 -14.72
C LYS A 142 -1.27 -17.16 -14.95
N LEU A 143 -2.25 -16.37 -14.49
CA LEU A 143 -2.12 -14.98 -14.17
C LEU A 143 -1.67 -14.93 -12.71
N THR A 144 -0.39 -14.63 -12.53
CA THR A 144 0.14 -13.99 -11.33
C THR A 144 -0.91 -13.02 -10.78
N PHE A 145 -1.30 -13.13 -9.50
CA PHE A 145 -1.84 -11.97 -8.77
C PHE A 145 -0.73 -10.92 -8.79
N GLY A 146 -0.72 -10.15 -9.86
CA GLY A 146 0.21 -9.07 -10.08
C GLY A 146 -0.15 -8.00 -9.09
N VAL A 147 0.80 -7.72 -8.20
CA VAL A 147 1.08 -6.35 -7.76
C VAL A 147 0.81 -5.44 -8.96
N VAL A 148 -0.30 -4.71 -8.92
CA VAL A 148 -0.57 -3.68 -9.92
C VAL A 148 0.36 -2.53 -9.56
N PHE A 149 1.20 -2.13 -10.51
CA PHE A 149 2.05 -0.94 -10.39
C PHE A 149 1.23 0.32 -10.61
#